data_AF-A0A813LKH6-F1
#
_entry.id   AF-A0A813LKH6-F1
#
_cell.length_a   1.000
_cell.length_b   1.000
_cell.length_c   1.000
_cell.angle_alpha   90.00
_cell.angle_beta   90.00
_cell.angle_gamma   90.00
#
_symmetry.space_group_name_H-M   'P 1'
#
loop_
_entity.id
_entity.type
_entity.pdbx_description
1 polymer ?
#
loop_
_entity_poly.entity_id
_entity_poly.type
_entity_poly.pdbx_seq_one_letter_code
_entity_poly.pdbx_strand_id
1 'polypeptide(L)'
;MSYNRLSFIGLKFMAPAVEDKLWIDSTEHEGSLWGKSHSDTPVQWWYADLDGAQKDGSSAISEPVENVTMEPEGKVTMEPEEEVTMPNAKWKTVRRSPADHIADPGTNHLIMTIPGVNFFCFHLDSLHVLDLGVTSHAIGNLLWEICVDHLPGNRAVALATLNKQIAEIYIELNVPKSKWIPALTYKHFNATASTYPNLKHMKGRRIRQFVPVALKLAQEFCAEDEHTQHRLEVFKSLDTLYNCIDSPGLEFSSETQQLFSTAVDNMLAHYGSLAKLSYKKNLYRWSIVPKFHYLAHFPEQSKFLAPRVSWTYGSESFMGTVAALCQACLSGTPSFAVSLTLMLKYRMGSHLRLCGLV
;
A
#
# COMPACT_ATOMS: atom_id res chain seq x y z
N MET A 1 -42.62 -13.11 -22.88
CA MET A 1 -43.31 -11.79 -22.92
C MET A 1 -42.24 -10.73 -22.72
N SER A 2 -41.51 -10.41 -23.79
CA SER A 2 -41.72 -9.24 -24.67
C SER A 2 -41.34 -7.90 -24.00
N TYR A 3 -40.25 -7.34 -24.51
CA TYR A 3 -39.74 -5.99 -24.34
C TYR A 3 -40.82 -4.92 -24.34
N ASN A 4 -40.57 -3.82 -23.60
CA ASN A 4 -40.89 -2.48 -24.09
C ASN A 4 -39.82 -1.47 -23.64
N ARG A 5 -38.99 -1.08 -24.61
CA ARG A 5 -38.26 0.18 -24.64
C ARG A 5 -39.29 1.28 -24.92
N LEU A 6 -39.24 2.37 -24.17
CA LEU A 6 -39.82 3.64 -24.59
C LEU A 6 -38.67 4.62 -24.83
N SER A 7 -38.66 5.15 -26.05
CA SER A 7 -37.77 6.19 -26.54
C SER A 7 -38.62 7.31 -27.15
N PHE A 8 -38.07 8.54 -27.10
CA PHE A 8 -38.52 9.81 -27.69
C PHE A 8 -39.63 10.54 -26.90
N ILE A 9 -39.48 11.83 -26.59
CA ILE A 9 -39.47 12.95 -27.56
C ILE A 9 -38.44 14.04 -27.16
N GLY A 10 -37.75 14.59 -28.16
CA GLY A 10 -36.86 15.73 -28.01
C GLY A 10 -37.61 17.05 -27.88
N LEU A 11 -37.09 17.93 -27.02
CA LEU A 11 -37.38 19.35 -27.06
C LEU A 11 -36.08 20.12 -27.34
N LYS A 12 -36.01 20.69 -28.55
CA LYS A 12 -35.17 21.84 -28.85
C LYS A 12 -35.77 23.03 -28.11
N PHE A 13 -35.07 23.59 -27.14
CA PHE A 13 -35.34 24.94 -26.67
C PHE A 13 -34.45 25.92 -27.42
N MET A 14 -35.12 26.85 -28.11
CA MET A 14 -34.53 28.05 -28.70
C MET A 14 -33.97 28.95 -27.59
N ALA A 15 -32.76 29.44 -27.80
CA ALA A 15 -32.21 30.57 -27.06
C ALA A 15 -32.93 31.87 -27.48
N PRO A 16 -33.05 32.86 -26.58
CA PRO A 16 -33.02 34.25 -26.97
C PRO A 16 -31.59 34.80 -26.83
N ALA A 17 -31.11 35.40 -27.91
CA ALA A 17 -29.96 36.27 -27.93
C ALA A 17 -30.25 37.56 -27.15
N VAL A 18 -29.35 37.95 -26.25
CA VAL A 18 -29.08 39.36 -25.93
C VAL A 18 -27.57 39.50 -25.72
N GLU A 19 -26.96 40.25 -26.63
CA GLU A 19 -25.61 40.81 -26.51
C GLU A 19 -25.63 41.98 -25.51
N ASP A 20 -24.66 42.06 -24.60
CA ASP A 20 -23.58 43.05 -24.70
C ASP A 20 -22.54 42.91 -23.56
N LYS A 21 -21.31 42.59 -23.99
CA LYS A 21 -20.00 43.10 -23.57
C LYS A 21 -19.72 43.37 -22.08
N LEU A 22 -18.77 42.59 -21.54
CA LEU A 22 -17.50 43.15 -21.07
C LEU A 22 -16.40 42.10 -21.09
N TRP A 23 -15.40 42.39 -21.92
CA TRP A 23 -14.15 41.66 -22.08
C TRP A 23 -13.27 41.82 -20.84
N ILE A 24 -12.79 40.72 -20.28
CA ILE A 24 -11.41 40.62 -19.78
C ILE A 24 -10.87 39.28 -20.28
N ASP A 25 -9.88 39.40 -21.15
CA ASP A 25 -9.06 38.34 -21.71
C ASP A 25 -8.07 37.86 -20.64
N SER A 26 -8.04 36.56 -20.38
CA SER A 26 -6.84 35.88 -19.86
C SER A 26 -6.87 34.44 -20.36
N THR A 27 -6.38 34.29 -21.58
CA THR A 27 -5.86 33.04 -22.11
C THR A 27 -4.67 32.60 -21.26
N GLU A 28 -4.77 31.49 -20.51
CA GLU A 28 -3.61 30.69 -20.12
C GLU A 28 -3.99 29.26 -19.67
N HIS A 29 -3.39 28.31 -20.39
CA HIS A 29 -3.19 26.87 -20.18
C HIS A 29 -4.15 26.05 -19.29
N GLU A 30 -4.96 25.23 -19.97
CA GLU A 30 -5.47 23.96 -19.44
C GLU A 30 -4.31 23.00 -19.09
N GLY A 31 -3.82 23.10 -17.85
CA GLY A 31 -2.97 22.12 -17.22
C GLY A 31 -3.77 21.23 -16.27
N SER A 32 -3.89 19.95 -16.61
CA SER A 32 -4.55 18.93 -15.79
C SER A 32 -3.95 18.83 -14.38
N LEU A 33 -4.72 19.21 -13.36
CA LEU A 33 -4.35 19.13 -11.93
C LEU A 33 -4.52 17.73 -11.30
N TRP A 34 -4.27 16.67 -12.07
CA TRP A 34 -4.08 15.32 -11.55
C TRP A 34 -2.69 14.84 -11.94
N GLY A 35 -1.69 15.32 -11.19
CA GLY A 35 -0.34 14.84 -11.28
C GLY A 35 -0.30 13.33 -11.04
N LYS A 36 0.08 12.59 -12.07
CA LYS A 36 0.60 11.23 -11.94
C LYS A 36 1.78 11.30 -10.98
N SER A 37 1.68 10.69 -9.81
CA SER A 37 2.85 10.41 -8.98
C SER A 37 3.70 9.36 -9.70
N HIS A 38 4.63 9.81 -10.54
CA HIS A 38 5.80 9.02 -10.89
C HIS A 38 6.80 9.18 -9.75
N SER A 39 6.86 8.17 -8.88
CA SER A 39 7.98 7.97 -7.96
C SER A 39 8.31 6.47 -7.97
N ASP A 40 8.71 5.96 -9.13
CA ASP A 40 9.45 4.69 -9.26
C ASP A 40 10.96 4.98 -9.18
N THR A 41 11.38 5.64 -8.10
CA THR A 41 12.78 5.67 -7.68
C THR A 41 12.88 4.84 -6.40
N PRO A 42 13.69 3.76 -6.40
CA PRO A 42 14.02 3.06 -5.17
C PRO A 42 14.62 4.06 -4.20
N VAL A 43 13.98 4.20 -3.05
CA VAL A 43 14.44 5.04 -1.97
C VAL A 43 15.66 4.35 -1.36
N GLN A 44 16.86 4.80 -1.72
CA GLN A 44 18.11 4.50 -1.02
C GLN A 44 18.11 5.24 0.34
N TRP A 45 17.45 4.68 1.34
CA TRP A 45 17.73 5.00 2.74
C TRP A 45 18.04 3.70 3.43
N TRP A 46 19.32 3.32 3.48
CA TRP A 46 19.97 2.39 4.43
C TRP A 46 21.42 2.23 3.93
N TYR A 47 22.24 3.28 4.06
CA TYR A 47 23.72 3.30 4.07
C TYR A 47 24.15 4.77 4.17
N ALA A 48 24.07 5.34 5.36
CA ALA A 48 24.64 6.65 5.65
C ALA A 48 25.05 6.71 7.12
N ASP A 49 26.12 6.00 7.43
CA ASP A 49 27.09 6.41 8.45
C ASP A 49 28.44 6.32 7.73
N LEU A 50 29.05 7.47 7.46
CA LEU A 50 30.49 7.78 7.53
C LEU A 50 30.81 9.05 6.72
N ASP A 51 31.44 9.97 7.46
CA ASP A 51 32.29 11.10 7.08
C ASP A 51 31.71 12.32 6.37
N GLY A 52 31.58 13.37 7.19
CA GLY A 52 31.58 14.75 6.74
C GLY A 52 32.94 15.17 6.20
N ALA A 53 32.92 15.86 5.07
CA ALA A 53 33.94 16.82 4.72
C ALA A 53 33.27 17.96 3.94
N GLN A 54 33.27 19.12 4.60
CA GLN A 54 33.07 20.43 4.03
C GLN A 54 33.98 20.60 2.80
N LYS A 55 33.47 21.10 1.67
CA LYS A 55 34.26 21.88 0.71
C LYS A 55 33.37 22.72 -0.20
N ASP A 56 33.60 24.02 -0.07
CA ASP A 56 33.13 25.08 -0.96
C ASP A 56 33.65 24.86 -2.39
N GLY A 57 32.87 25.33 -3.37
CA GLY A 57 33.27 25.30 -4.77
C GLY A 57 32.67 26.46 -5.55
N SER A 58 33.38 27.59 -5.59
CA SER A 58 33.21 28.64 -6.57
C SER A 58 34.23 28.50 -7.72
N SER A 59 33.72 28.75 -8.94
CA SER A 59 34.39 29.18 -10.17
C SER A 59 35.45 28.30 -10.85
N ALA A 60 35.14 28.06 -12.12
CA ALA A 60 35.98 27.55 -13.20
C ALA A 60 37.28 28.34 -13.41
N ILE A 61 38.30 27.65 -13.92
CA ILE A 61 39.19 28.04 -15.04
C ILE A 61 39.85 26.75 -15.58
N SER A 62 39.94 26.67 -16.91
CA SER A 62 40.52 25.63 -17.76
C SER A 62 42.04 25.72 -17.88
N GLU A 63 42.73 24.57 -18.02
CA GLU A 63 43.92 24.25 -18.88
C GLU A 63 44.70 23.01 -18.31
N PRO A 64 45.67 22.38 -19.04
CA PRO A 64 45.44 21.16 -19.81
C PRO A 64 46.19 19.91 -19.26
N VAL A 65 45.86 18.79 -19.91
CA VAL A 65 46.22 17.38 -19.65
C VAL A 65 47.70 17.08 -19.44
N GLU A 66 48.04 16.48 -18.30
CA GLU A 66 49.22 15.62 -18.11
C GLU A 66 48.78 14.17 -17.81
N ASN A 67 49.41 13.22 -18.51
CA ASN A 67 49.14 11.80 -18.41
C ASN A 67 49.59 11.24 -17.04
N VAL A 68 48.63 10.83 -16.20
CA VAL A 68 48.88 10.06 -14.98
C VAL A 68 48.48 8.61 -15.22
N THR A 69 49.46 7.72 -15.20
CA THR A 69 49.27 6.27 -15.11
C THR A 69 48.62 5.92 -13.78
N MET A 70 47.38 5.43 -13.80
CA MET A 70 46.73 4.87 -12.60
C MET A 70 47.18 3.43 -12.38
N GLU A 71 47.80 3.16 -11.24
CA GLU A 71 47.91 1.81 -10.67
C GLU A 71 46.54 1.35 -10.16
N PRO A 72 46.22 0.04 -10.19
CA PRO A 72 44.92 -0.45 -9.78
C PRO A 72 44.75 -0.39 -8.26
N GLU A 73 43.86 0.49 -7.80
CA GLU A 73 43.45 0.58 -6.40
C GLU A 73 42.90 -0.75 -5.87
N GLY A 74 43.28 -1.03 -4.62
CA GLY A 74 43.09 -2.30 -3.93
C GLY A 74 41.63 -2.75 -3.82
N LYS A 75 41.46 -4.07 -3.86
CA LYS A 75 40.23 -4.76 -3.46
C LYS A 75 39.89 -4.36 -2.02
N VAL A 76 38.82 -3.58 -1.86
CA VAL A 76 38.14 -3.41 -0.58
C VAL A 76 37.51 -4.76 -0.23
N THR A 77 38.14 -5.50 0.68
CA THR A 77 37.51 -6.62 1.36
C THR A 77 36.48 -6.04 2.32
N MET A 78 35.19 -6.13 1.97
CA MET A 78 34.13 -5.88 2.94
C MET A 78 34.21 -6.98 4.00
N GLU A 79 34.56 -6.59 5.23
CA GLU A 79 34.35 -7.44 6.39
C GLU A 79 32.84 -7.74 6.55
N PRO A 80 32.46 -8.92 7.06
CA PRO A 80 31.06 -9.29 7.20
C PRO A 80 30.44 -8.40 8.27
N GLU A 81 29.67 -7.39 7.86
CA GLU A 81 28.80 -6.66 8.77
C GLU A 81 27.91 -7.66 9.52
N GLU A 82 27.95 -7.60 10.85
CA GLU A 82 27.02 -8.33 11.72
C GLU A 82 25.60 -8.17 11.17
N GLU A 83 24.89 -9.28 11.04
CA GLU A 83 23.55 -9.33 10.48
C GLU A 83 22.60 -8.53 11.37
N VAL A 84 22.40 -7.24 11.06
CA VAL A 84 21.42 -6.39 11.72
C VAL A 84 20.04 -6.93 11.37
N THR A 85 19.55 -7.82 12.21
CA THR A 85 18.17 -8.29 12.17
C THR A 85 17.26 -7.14 12.62
N MET A 86 16.10 -6.99 11.97
CA MET A 86 15.10 -5.96 12.29
C MET A 86 14.72 -5.83 13.79
N PRO A 87 14.74 -6.88 14.63
CA PRO A 87 14.54 -6.75 16.08
C PRO A 87 15.52 -5.79 16.77
N ASN A 88 16.78 -5.75 16.33
CA ASN A 88 17.88 -5.03 16.98
C ASN A 88 18.26 -3.73 16.27
N ALA A 89 17.42 -3.23 15.37
CA ALA A 89 17.72 -2.01 14.63
C ALA A 89 17.91 -0.82 15.58
N LYS A 90 19.04 -0.09 15.46
CA LYS A 90 19.40 1.05 16.34
C LYS A 90 18.29 2.09 16.45
N TRP A 91 17.55 2.37 15.38
CA TRP A 91 16.44 3.34 15.42
C TRP A 91 15.34 2.94 16.43
N LYS A 92 15.19 1.64 16.75
CA LYS A 92 14.23 1.18 17.76
C LYS A 92 14.64 1.60 19.18
N THR A 93 15.90 1.94 19.45
CA THR A 93 16.39 2.36 20.78
C THR A 93 16.35 3.88 20.99
N VAL A 94 16.27 4.67 19.91
CA VAL A 94 16.20 6.15 19.95
C VAL A 94 14.78 6.67 19.75
N ARG A 95 13.78 5.93 20.22
CA ARG A 95 12.37 6.32 20.09
C ARG A 95 12.05 7.52 20.98
N ARG A 96 11.31 8.46 20.41
CA ARG A 96 10.89 9.68 21.08
C ARG A 96 9.68 9.41 21.98
N SER A 97 9.72 9.92 23.20
CA SER A 97 8.58 9.92 24.11
C SER A 97 7.50 10.92 23.67
N PRO A 98 6.26 10.83 24.20
CA PRO A 98 5.25 11.86 23.97
C PRO A 98 5.74 13.26 24.37
N ALA A 99 6.52 13.38 25.45
CA ALA A 99 7.10 14.65 25.88
C ALA A 99 8.09 15.20 24.85
N ASP A 100 8.94 14.34 24.28
CA ASP A 100 9.89 14.75 23.23
C ASP A 100 9.16 15.27 21.99
N HIS A 101 8.05 14.62 21.61
CA HIS A 101 7.23 15.03 20.47
C HIS A 101 6.47 16.34 20.70
N ILE A 102 6.12 16.67 21.94
CA ILE A 102 5.50 17.95 22.29
C ILE A 102 6.56 19.06 22.29
N ALA A 103 7.76 18.78 22.80
CA ALA A 103 8.85 19.76 22.87
C ALA A 103 9.41 20.10 21.49
N ASP A 104 9.49 19.12 20.60
CA ASP A 104 9.96 19.28 19.22
C ASP A 104 9.05 18.46 18.27
N PRO A 105 7.89 19.00 17.88
CA PRO A 105 7.02 18.33 16.93
C PRO A 105 7.76 18.29 15.60
N GLY A 106 8.15 17.11 15.13
CA GLY A 106 8.85 16.90 13.85
C GLY A 106 8.12 17.37 12.58
N THR A 107 7.04 18.14 12.73
CA THR A 107 6.36 18.91 11.70
C THR A 107 5.76 20.18 12.29
N ASN A 108 5.75 21.28 11.51
CA ASN A 108 5.17 22.57 11.90
C ASN A 108 3.65 22.67 11.61
N HIS A 109 2.96 21.54 11.39
CA HIS A 109 1.54 21.54 11.04
C HIS A 109 0.68 22.06 12.21
N LEU A 110 -0.35 22.87 11.91
CA LEU A 110 -1.24 23.50 12.92
C LEU A 110 -1.89 22.50 13.88
N ILE A 111 -2.10 21.26 13.47
CA ILE A 111 -2.66 20.22 14.35
C ILE A 111 -1.77 19.96 15.58
N MET A 112 -0.45 20.17 15.45
CA MET A 112 0.51 19.96 16.53
C MET A 112 0.45 21.08 17.58
N THR A 113 -0.24 22.19 17.30
CA THR A 113 -0.43 23.28 18.28
C THR A 113 -1.59 22.99 19.25
N ILE A 114 -2.36 21.92 19.02
CA ILE A 114 -3.49 21.56 19.88
C ILE A 114 -2.94 20.89 21.15
N PRO A 115 -3.26 21.39 22.36
CA PRO A 115 -2.78 20.79 23.61
C PRO A 115 -3.09 19.29 23.70
N GLY A 116 -2.07 18.49 23.99
CA GLY A 116 -2.18 17.02 24.10
C GLY A 116 -2.01 16.26 22.78
N VAL A 117 -2.08 16.93 21.63
CA VAL A 117 -1.79 16.28 20.34
C VAL A 117 -0.29 16.04 20.20
N ASN A 118 0.07 14.79 19.90
CA ASN A 118 1.43 14.38 19.60
C ASN A 118 1.40 13.24 18.56
N PHE A 119 2.57 12.73 18.16
CA PHE A 119 2.65 11.70 17.11
C PHE A 119 1.90 10.40 17.44
N PHE A 120 1.75 10.05 18.73
CA PHE A 120 0.98 8.87 19.14
C PHE A 120 -0.54 9.06 19.00
N CYS A 121 -1.03 10.28 18.76
CA CYS A 121 -2.43 10.51 18.42
C CYS A 121 -2.75 10.03 17.00
N PHE A 122 -1.75 9.89 16.12
CA PHE A 122 -1.91 9.43 14.76
C PHE A 122 -1.68 7.93 14.68
N HIS A 123 -2.77 7.19 14.51
CA HIS A 123 -2.72 5.74 14.41
C HIS A 123 -2.51 5.32 12.97
N LEU A 124 -1.55 4.43 12.76
CA LEU A 124 -1.39 3.80 11.48
C LEU A 124 -2.56 2.87 11.21
N ASP A 125 -3.02 2.86 9.97
CA ASP A 125 -4.20 2.08 9.59
C ASP A 125 -3.78 0.76 8.92
N SER A 126 -4.39 -0.34 9.37
CA SER A 126 -4.05 -1.69 8.87
C SER A 126 -4.43 -1.89 7.41
N LEU A 127 -5.44 -1.18 6.89
CA LEU A 127 -5.83 -1.28 5.48
C LEU A 127 -4.70 -0.82 4.55
N HIS A 128 -4.13 0.37 4.75
CA HIS A 128 -3.11 0.88 3.84
C HIS A 128 -1.72 0.34 4.12
N VAL A 129 -1.36 0.12 5.40
CA VAL A 129 -0.03 -0.38 5.77
C VAL A 129 0.10 -1.87 5.48
N LEU A 130 -0.88 -2.69 5.87
CA LEU A 130 -0.84 -4.13 5.65
C LEU A 130 -1.49 -4.51 4.33
N ASP A 131 -2.81 -4.41 4.22
CA ASP A 131 -3.55 -5.05 3.11
C ASP A 131 -3.11 -4.52 1.74
N LEU A 132 -3.21 -3.21 1.53
CA LEU A 132 -2.81 -2.50 0.30
C LEU A 132 -1.32 -2.14 0.30
N GLY A 133 -0.58 -2.65 1.29
CA GLY A 133 0.82 -2.39 1.50
C GLY A 133 1.58 -3.69 1.54
N VAL A 134 2.12 -4.02 2.71
CA VAL A 134 3.06 -5.14 2.84
C VAL A 134 2.46 -6.47 2.33
N THR A 135 1.22 -6.77 2.67
CA THR A 135 0.54 -8.01 2.28
C THR A 135 0.34 -8.08 0.77
N SER A 136 -0.04 -6.97 0.12
CA SER A 136 -0.16 -6.91 -1.35
C SER A 136 1.18 -7.17 -2.07
N HIS A 137 2.29 -6.67 -1.53
CA HIS A 137 3.62 -6.93 -2.06
C HIS A 137 4.03 -8.39 -1.86
N ALA A 138 3.80 -8.98 -0.68
CA ALA A 138 4.11 -10.38 -0.41
C ALA A 138 3.32 -11.33 -1.33
N ILE A 139 1.99 -11.16 -1.41
CA ILE A 139 1.14 -11.98 -2.28
C ILE A 139 1.52 -11.80 -3.76
N GLY A 140 1.76 -10.56 -4.20
CA GLY A 140 2.16 -10.29 -5.57
C GLY A 140 3.42 -11.05 -5.98
N ASN A 141 4.42 -11.12 -5.11
CA ASN A 141 5.66 -11.86 -5.35
C ASN A 141 5.41 -13.37 -5.35
N LEU A 142 4.68 -13.91 -4.38
CA LEU A 142 4.33 -15.34 -4.35
C LEU A 142 3.65 -15.79 -5.67
N LEU A 143 2.61 -15.07 -6.10
CA LEU A 143 1.86 -15.41 -7.31
C LEU A 143 2.73 -15.32 -8.57
N TRP A 144 3.62 -14.32 -8.62
CA TRP A 144 4.58 -14.18 -9.72
C TRP A 144 5.54 -15.36 -9.80
N GLU A 145 6.15 -15.74 -8.68
CA GLU A 145 7.09 -16.86 -8.62
C GLU A 145 6.43 -18.19 -8.98
N ILE A 146 5.23 -18.45 -8.46
CA ILE A 146 4.50 -19.67 -8.81
C ILE A 146 4.26 -19.74 -10.33
N CYS A 147 3.78 -18.64 -10.93
CA CYS A 147 3.52 -18.61 -12.36
C CYS A 147 4.77 -18.70 -13.25
N VAL A 148 5.90 -18.11 -12.81
CA VAL A 148 7.09 -17.96 -13.66
C VAL A 148 8.11 -19.07 -13.42
N ASP A 149 8.27 -19.52 -12.19
CA ASP A 149 9.36 -20.42 -11.81
C ASP A 149 8.89 -21.85 -11.54
N HIS A 150 7.63 -22.06 -11.15
CA HIS A 150 7.16 -23.36 -10.68
C HIS A 150 6.14 -24.04 -11.60
N LEU A 151 5.23 -23.29 -12.24
CA LEU A 151 4.20 -23.87 -13.08
C LEU A 151 4.65 -24.05 -14.53
N PRO A 152 4.39 -25.22 -15.15
CA PRO A 152 4.81 -25.49 -16.52
C PRO A 152 3.90 -24.79 -17.54
N GLY A 153 4.42 -24.68 -18.76
CA GLY A 153 3.71 -24.16 -19.92
C GLY A 153 3.88 -22.66 -20.11
N ASN A 154 3.10 -22.09 -21.04
CA ASN A 154 3.13 -20.66 -21.28
C ASN A 154 2.39 -19.90 -20.17
N ARG A 155 2.55 -18.57 -20.16
CA ARG A 155 1.95 -17.69 -19.15
C ARG A 155 0.45 -17.90 -18.95
N ALA A 156 -0.32 -18.13 -20.02
CA ALA A 156 -1.76 -18.33 -19.94
C ALA A 156 -2.12 -19.67 -19.28
N VAL A 157 -1.38 -20.74 -19.61
CA VAL A 157 -1.55 -22.07 -19.00
C VAL A 157 -1.19 -22.02 -17.52
N ALA A 158 -0.03 -21.45 -17.16
CA ALA A 158 0.39 -21.30 -15.77
C ALA A 158 -0.64 -20.51 -14.93
N LEU A 159 -1.18 -19.42 -15.48
CA LEU A 159 -2.18 -18.62 -14.80
C LEU A 159 -3.53 -19.34 -14.64
N ALA A 160 -3.95 -20.12 -15.64
CA ALA A 160 -5.17 -20.93 -15.55
C ALA A 160 -5.02 -22.01 -14.46
N THR A 161 -3.86 -22.67 -14.41
CA THR A 161 -3.52 -23.66 -13.37
C THR A 161 -3.51 -23.02 -11.98
N LEU A 162 -2.87 -21.87 -11.80
CA LEU A 162 -2.85 -21.16 -10.52
C LEU A 162 -4.26 -20.76 -10.05
N ASN A 163 -5.09 -20.23 -10.96
CA ASN A 163 -6.47 -19.88 -10.63
C ASN A 163 -7.31 -21.08 -10.21
N LYS A 164 -7.08 -22.25 -10.85
CA LYS A 164 -7.72 -23.51 -10.46
C LYS A 164 -7.31 -23.93 -9.06
N GLN A 165 -6.01 -23.93 -8.76
CA GLN A 165 -5.48 -24.27 -7.42
C GLN A 165 -6.03 -23.32 -6.34
N ILE A 166 -6.06 -22.01 -6.60
CA ILE A 166 -6.66 -21.02 -5.69
C ILE A 166 -8.13 -21.35 -5.39
N ALA A 167 -8.92 -21.71 -6.42
CA ALA A 167 -10.31 -22.07 -6.23
C ALA A 167 -10.47 -23.36 -5.40
N GLU A 168 -9.58 -24.34 -5.60
CA GLU A 168 -9.55 -25.59 -4.83
C GLU A 168 -9.23 -25.32 -3.35
N ILE A 169 -8.20 -24.51 -3.07
CA ILE A 169 -7.84 -24.12 -1.70
C ILE A 169 -8.97 -23.33 -1.03
N TYR A 170 -9.66 -22.44 -1.75
CA TYR A 170 -10.82 -21.74 -1.20
C TYR A 170 -11.95 -22.69 -0.78
N ILE A 171 -12.15 -23.78 -1.55
CA ILE A 171 -13.13 -24.83 -1.22
C ILE A 171 -12.66 -25.60 0.02
N GLU A 172 -11.39 -26.00 0.07
CA GLU A 172 -10.79 -26.68 1.24
C GLU A 172 -10.97 -25.87 2.52
N LEU A 173 -10.70 -24.56 2.45
CA LEU A 173 -10.79 -23.64 3.59
C LEU A 173 -12.24 -23.19 3.91
N ASN A 174 -13.24 -23.73 3.20
CA ASN A 174 -14.66 -23.39 3.38
C ASN A 174 -14.94 -21.87 3.30
N VAL A 175 -14.22 -21.15 2.43
CA VAL A 175 -14.38 -19.70 2.29
C VAL A 175 -15.61 -19.41 1.42
N PRO A 176 -16.57 -18.59 1.86
CA PRO A 176 -17.72 -18.21 1.04
C PRO A 176 -17.28 -17.48 -0.25
N LYS A 177 -17.92 -17.80 -1.39
CA LYS A 177 -17.62 -17.18 -2.70
C LYS A 177 -17.65 -15.64 -2.70
N SER A 178 -18.44 -15.02 -1.82
CA SER A 178 -18.51 -13.55 -1.68
C SER A 178 -17.19 -12.91 -1.20
N LYS A 179 -16.32 -13.71 -0.56
CA LYS A 179 -15.01 -13.31 -0.04
C LYS A 179 -13.86 -13.67 -0.98
N TRP A 180 -14.13 -14.38 -2.08
CA TRP A 180 -13.08 -14.79 -3.00
C TRP A 180 -12.50 -13.57 -3.73
N ILE A 181 -11.20 -13.60 -4.00
CA ILE A 181 -10.62 -12.75 -5.03
C ILE A 181 -11.17 -13.18 -6.40
N PRO A 182 -11.43 -12.25 -7.32
CA PRO A 182 -11.79 -12.62 -8.68
C PRO A 182 -10.63 -13.37 -9.36
N ALA A 183 -10.94 -14.10 -10.43
CA ALA A 183 -9.94 -14.80 -11.22
C ALA A 183 -8.80 -13.84 -11.62
N LEU A 184 -7.57 -14.27 -11.35
CA LEU A 184 -6.38 -13.46 -11.51
C LEU A 184 -5.99 -13.33 -12.97
N THR A 185 -5.46 -12.16 -13.31
CA THR A 185 -4.74 -11.88 -14.55
C THR A 185 -3.35 -11.35 -14.19
N TYR A 186 -2.39 -11.42 -15.11
CA TYR A 186 -1.06 -10.84 -14.85
C TYR A 186 -1.10 -9.35 -14.51
N LYS A 187 -2.09 -8.59 -15.02
CA LYS A 187 -2.28 -7.18 -14.66
C LYS A 187 -2.56 -6.99 -13.16
N HIS A 188 -3.02 -8.03 -12.46
CA HIS A 188 -3.27 -7.95 -11.03
C HIS A 188 -2.00 -8.03 -10.19
N PHE A 189 -0.91 -8.66 -10.63
CA PHE A 189 0.29 -8.79 -9.78
C PHE A 189 1.58 -8.40 -10.47
N ASN A 190 1.74 -8.67 -11.77
CA ASN A 190 2.83 -8.13 -12.56
C ASN A 190 2.64 -8.37 -14.07
N ALA A 191 2.84 -7.34 -14.88
CA ALA A 191 2.82 -7.49 -16.34
C ALA A 191 4.15 -8.04 -16.88
N THR A 192 5.27 -7.56 -16.34
CA THR A 192 6.62 -7.74 -16.90
C THR A 192 7.63 -8.08 -15.81
N ALA A 193 8.68 -8.82 -16.15
CA ALA A 193 9.75 -9.15 -15.20
C ALA A 193 10.61 -7.95 -14.76
N SER A 194 10.48 -6.80 -15.43
CA SER A 194 11.22 -5.56 -15.15
C SER A 194 10.57 -4.67 -14.10
N THR A 195 9.44 -5.10 -13.51
CA THR A 195 8.72 -4.35 -12.49
C THR A 195 8.51 -5.22 -11.27
N TYR A 196 8.57 -4.64 -10.07
CA TYR A 196 8.35 -5.38 -8.84
C TYR A 196 6.91 -5.90 -8.74
N PRO A 197 6.69 -7.21 -8.51
CA PRO A 197 5.37 -7.76 -8.31
C PRO A 197 4.67 -7.13 -7.10
N ASN A 198 3.39 -6.78 -7.29
CA ASN A 198 2.52 -6.27 -6.23
C ASN A 198 1.05 -6.52 -6.64
N LEU A 199 0.24 -7.07 -5.73
CA LEU A 199 -1.18 -7.31 -5.97
C LEU A 199 -1.99 -6.00 -6.02
N LYS A 200 -2.37 -5.58 -7.22
CA LYS A 200 -3.11 -4.37 -7.57
C LYS A 200 -4.57 -4.65 -7.92
N HIS A 201 -5.38 -3.58 -7.89
CA HIS A 201 -6.79 -3.60 -8.29
C HIS A 201 -7.69 -4.55 -7.48
N MET A 202 -7.29 -4.86 -6.25
CA MET A 202 -8.07 -5.66 -5.30
C MET A 202 -8.47 -4.82 -4.09
N LYS A 203 -9.68 -5.03 -3.57
CA LYS A 203 -10.11 -4.41 -2.32
C LYS A 203 -9.26 -4.95 -1.17
N GLY A 204 -8.75 -4.10 -0.29
CA GLY A 204 -7.86 -4.51 0.81
C GLY A 204 -8.43 -5.64 1.67
N ARG A 205 -9.73 -5.57 2.01
CA ARG A 205 -10.40 -6.64 2.77
C ARG A 205 -10.31 -8.03 2.10
N ARG A 206 -10.32 -8.08 0.76
CA ARG A 206 -10.15 -9.35 0.03
C ARG A 206 -8.70 -9.83 0.04
N ILE A 207 -7.73 -8.92 0.02
CA ILE A 207 -6.30 -9.24 0.16
C ILE A 207 -6.05 -9.89 1.53
N ARG A 208 -6.56 -9.29 2.60
CA ARG A 208 -6.54 -9.87 3.95
C ARG A 208 -7.13 -11.28 3.98
N GLN A 209 -8.32 -11.46 3.42
CA GLN A 209 -9.01 -12.75 3.36
C GLN A 209 -8.30 -13.80 2.47
N PHE A 210 -7.38 -13.36 1.61
CA PHE A 210 -6.59 -14.25 0.76
C PHE A 210 -5.34 -14.78 1.46
N VAL A 211 -4.92 -14.22 2.60
CA VAL A 211 -3.69 -14.66 3.29
C VAL A 211 -3.67 -16.14 3.65
N PRO A 212 -4.75 -16.76 4.19
CA PRO A 212 -4.75 -18.20 4.44
C PRO A 212 -4.58 -19.04 3.16
N VAL A 213 -5.11 -18.57 2.03
CA VAL A 213 -4.93 -19.22 0.71
C VAL A 213 -3.49 -19.06 0.24
N ALA A 214 -2.92 -17.87 0.39
CA ALA A 214 -1.52 -17.61 0.05
C ALA A 214 -0.55 -18.44 0.91
N LEU A 215 -0.87 -18.66 2.18
CA LEU A 215 -0.10 -19.57 3.06
C LEU A 215 -0.13 -21.00 2.53
N LYS A 216 -1.31 -21.52 2.15
CA LYS A 216 -1.43 -22.86 1.54
C LYS A 216 -0.63 -22.98 0.25
N LEU A 217 -0.70 -22.00 -0.63
CA LEU A 217 0.15 -21.94 -1.83
C LEU A 217 1.64 -21.91 -1.46
N ALA A 218 2.04 -21.09 -0.49
CA ALA A 218 3.43 -21.02 -0.06
C ALA A 218 3.94 -22.36 0.50
N GLN A 219 3.07 -23.13 1.18
CA GLN A 219 3.35 -24.49 1.65
C GLN A 219 3.49 -25.48 0.50
N GLU A 220 2.55 -25.48 -0.45
CA GLU A 220 2.55 -26.38 -1.61
C GLU A 220 3.79 -26.22 -2.49
N PHE A 221 4.25 -24.98 -2.66
CA PHE A 221 5.43 -24.66 -3.47
C PHE A 221 6.70 -24.48 -2.61
N CYS A 222 6.70 -24.92 -1.36
CA CYS A 222 7.91 -24.92 -0.54
C CYS A 222 8.82 -26.08 -0.94
N ALA A 223 10.09 -25.79 -1.20
CA ALA A 223 11.13 -26.81 -1.40
C ALA A 223 12.17 -26.70 -0.27
N GLU A 224 13.17 -27.59 -0.29
CA GLU A 224 14.27 -27.60 0.67
C GLU A 224 15.34 -26.53 0.34
N ASP A 225 14.91 -25.34 -0.08
CA ASP A 225 15.79 -24.21 -0.36
C ASP A 225 15.48 -23.01 0.54
N GLU A 226 16.52 -22.26 0.87
CA GLU A 226 16.46 -21.11 1.77
C GLU A 226 15.39 -20.08 1.36
N HIS A 227 15.25 -19.85 0.04
CA HIS A 227 14.34 -18.84 -0.46
C HIS A 227 12.88 -19.25 -0.24
N THR A 228 12.49 -20.48 -0.60
CA THR A 228 11.10 -20.90 -0.40
C THR A 228 10.74 -21.11 1.08
N GLN A 229 11.71 -21.45 1.93
CA GLN A 229 11.54 -21.49 3.39
C GLN A 229 11.24 -20.11 3.97
N HIS A 230 12.03 -19.08 3.63
CA HIS A 230 11.74 -17.71 4.06
C HIS A 230 10.38 -17.22 3.54
N ARG A 231 10.02 -17.56 2.30
CA ARG A 231 8.70 -17.24 1.74
C ARG A 231 7.58 -17.87 2.57
N LEU A 232 7.71 -19.14 2.95
CA LEU A 232 6.73 -19.81 3.82
C LEU A 232 6.59 -19.11 5.17
N GLU A 233 7.70 -18.75 5.81
CA GLU A 233 7.68 -18.06 7.11
C GLU A 233 7.07 -16.65 7.04
N VAL A 234 7.23 -15.93 5.92
CA VAL A 234 6.49 -14.67 5.68
C VAL A 234 4.99 -14.88 5.75
N PHE A 235 4.45 -15.92 5.09
CA PHE A 235 3.00 -16.15 5.08
C PHE A 235 2.47 -16.72 6.39
N LYS A 236 3.25 -17.54 7.12
CA LYS A 236 2.88 -17.96 8.48
C LYS A 236 2.80 -16.77 9.43
N SER A 237 3.77 -15.86 9.31
CA SER A 237 3.82 -14.64 10.13
C SER A 237 2.66 -13.70 9.78
N LEU A 238 2.33 -13.53 8.49
CA LEU A 238 1.16 -12.77 8.04
C LEU A 238 -0.16 -13.37 8.57
N ASP A 239 -0.35 -14.69 8.48
CA ASP A 239 -1.55 -15.36 8.99
C ASP A 239 -1.72 -15.14 10.50
N THR A 240 -0.64 -15.37 11.26
CA THR A 240 -0.57 -15.11 12.71
C THR A 240 -0.90 -13.65 13.04
N LEU A 241 -0.32 -12.71 12.29
CA LEU A 241 -0.54 -11.28 12.47
C LEU A 241 -2.01 -10.91 12.25
N TYR A 242 -2.65 -11.39 11.18
CA TYR A 242 -4.06 -11.11 10.92
C TYR A 242 -5.00 -11.76 11.94
N ASN A 243 -4.68 -12.97 12.42
CA ASN A 243 -5.42 -13.61 13.51
C ASN A 243 -5.36 -12.77 14.80
N CYS A 244 -4.22 -12.16 15.11
CA CYS A 244 -4.10 -11.21 16.22
C CYS A 244 -4.95 -9.95 15.98
N ILE A 245 -4.91 -9.33 14.78
CA ILE A 245 -5.70 -8.13 14.50
C ILE A 245 -7.21 -8.41 14.60
N ASP A 246 -7.66 -9.60 14.20
CA ASP A 246 -9.08 -9.98 14.29
C ASP A 246 -9.54 -10.28 15.72
N SER A 247 -8.65 -10.31 16.72
CA SER A 247 -9.02 -10.53 18.11
C SER A 247 -10.08 -9.51 18.58
N PRO A 248 -11.11 -9.93 19.33
CA PRO A 248 -12.09 -9.00 19.90
C PRO A 248 -11.45 -8.08 20.94
N GLY A 249 -11.98 -6.88 21.07
CA GLY A 249 -11.53 -5.89 22.06
C GLY A 249 -11.09 -4.56 21.47
N LEU A 250 -11.05 -3.54 22.33
CA LEU A 250 -10.42 -2.26 22.01
C LEU A 250 -8.90 -2.33 22.16
N GLU A 251 -8.41 -3.22 23.01
CA GLU A 251 -7.00 -3.42 23.35
C GLU A 251 -6.64 -4.89 23.17
N PHE A 252 -5.35 -5.16 22.93
CA PHE A 252 -4.84 -6.53 22.95
C PHE A 252 -4.67 -7.04 24.37
N SER A 253 -4.86 -8.34 24.58
CA SER A 253 -4.31 -9.00 25.76
C SER A 253 -2.78 -8.97 25.68
N SER A 254 -2.09 -9.08 26.83
CA SER A 254 -0.63 -9.13 26.86
C SER A 254 -0.06 -10.26 25.98
N GLU A 255 -0.76 -11.40 25.94
CA GLU A 255 -0.40 -12.54 25.08
C GLU A 255 -0.55 -12.22 23.60
N THR A 256 -1.69 -11.66 23.18
CA THR A 256 -1.93 -11.27 21.80
C THR A 256 -0.96 -10.17 21.35
N GLN A 257 -0.63 -9.22 22.22
CA GLN A 257 0.33 -8.16 21.92
C GLN A 257 1.73 -8.74 21.67
N GLN A 258 2.19 -9.66 22.53
CA GLN A 258 3.49 -10.30 22.36
C GLN A 258 3.54 -11.14 21.09
N LEU A 259 2.51 -11.95 20.83
CA LEU A 259 2.40 -12.76 19.63
C LEU A 259 2.41 -11.89 18.36
N PHE A 260 1.67 -10.79 18.39
CA PHE A 260 1.62 -9.83 17.29
C PHE A 260 2.98 -9.17 17.04
N SER A 261 3.69 -8.75 18.10
CA SER A 261 5.03 -8.18 17.97
C SER A 261 6.01 -9.16 17.33
N THR A 262 6.03 -10.41 17.82
CA THR A 262 6.88 -11.47 17.26
C THR A 262 6.54 -11.76 15.81
N ALA A 263 5.25 -11.82 15.45
CA ALA A 263 4.81 -12.05 14.08
C ALA A 263 5.24 -10.91 13.14
N VAL A 264 5.17 -9.65 13.57
CA VAL A 264 5.67 -8.50 12.80
C VAL A 264 7.18 -8.59 12.58
N ASP A 265 7.95 -8.84 13.63
CA ASP A 265 9.41 -8.92 13.53
C ASP A 265 9.85 -10.09 12.63
N ASN A 266 9.23 -11.26 12.77
CA ASN A 266 9.48 -12.43 11.91
C ASN A 266 9.15 -12.14 10.45
N MET A 267 7.99 -11.52 10.20
CA MET A 267 7.60 -11.19 8.84
C MET A 267 8.59 -10.23 8.17
N LEU A 268 8.99 -9.16 8.87
CA LEU A 268 9.93 -8.18 8.35
C LEU A 268 11.32 -8.77 8.14
N ALA A 269 11.79 -9.64 9.05
CA ALA A 269 13.07 -10.32 8.93
C ALA A 269 13.09 -11.24 7.69
N HIS A 270 12.12 -12.15 7.56
CA HIS A 270 12.07 -13.08 6.44
C HIS A 270 11.83 -12.39 5.10
N TYR A 271 10.98 -11.35 5.06
CA TYR A 271 10.83 -10.55 3.84
C TYR A 271 12.13 -9.83 3.48
N GLY A 272 12.85 -9.30 4.47
CA GLY A 272 14.17 -8.70 4.28
C GLY A 272 15.19 -9.69 3.69
N SER A 273 15.20 -10.94 4.16
CA SER A 273 16.03 -12.00 3.57
C SER A 273 15.67 -12.28 2.11
N LEU A 274 14.38 -12.37 1.78
CA LEU A 274 13.92 -12.55 0.39
C LEU A 274 14.32 -11.39 -0.52
N ALA A 275 14.25 -10.15 -0.02
CA ALA A 275 14.70 -8.96 -0.72
C ALA A 275 16.21 -9.04 -1.03
N LYS A 276 17.03 -9.39 -0.03
CA LYS A 276 18.49 -9.59 -0.19
C LYS A 276 18.80 -10.70 -1.20
N LEU A 277 18.13 -11.84 -1.11
CA LEU A 277 18.31 -12.97 -2.02
C LEU A 277 17.94 -12.60 -3.47
N SER A 278 16.84 -11.87 -3.65
CA SER A 278 16.40 -11.39 -4.97
C SER A 278 17.36 -10.38 -5.58
N TYR A 279 17.86 -9.46 -4.75
CA TYR A 279 18.86 -8.47 -5.15
C TYR A 279 20.16 -9.15 -5.61
N LYS A 280 20.68 -10.13 -4.85
CA LYS A 280 21.87 -10.92 -5.24
C LYS A 280 21.69 -11.63 -6.59
N LYS A 281 20.46 -12.01 -6.94
CA LYS A 281 20.12 -12.65 -8.22
C LYS A 281 19.78 -11.65 -9.35
N ASN A 282 19.88 -10.34 -9.10
CA ASN A 282 19.44 -9.28 -10.03
C ASN A 282 17.99 -9.45 -10.49
N LEU A 283 17.11 -9.89 -9.59
CA LEU A 283 15.68 -10.05 -9.85
C LEU A 283 14.89 -8.88 -9.27
N TYR A 284 13.97 -8.32 -10.06
CA TYR A 284 13.01 -7.31 -9.60
C TYR A 284 11.89 -7.97 -8.78
N ARG A 285 12.23 -8.50 -7.59
CA ARG A 285 11.31 -9.18 -6.68
C ARG A 285 11.56 -8.73 -5.24
N TRP A 286 10.54 -8.91 -4.39
CA TRP A 286 10.60 -8.67 -2.95
C TRP A 286 11.08 -7.26 -2.57
N SER A 287 10.57 -6.24 -3.25
CA SER A 287 10.89 -4.83 -2.95
C SER A 287 10.42 -4.41 -1.55
N ILE A 288 11.29 -3.74 -0.81
CA ILE A 288 10.92 -3.07 0.45
C ILE A 288 10.45 -1.65 0.13
N VAL A 289 9.21 -1.33 0.54
CA VAL A 289 8.61 0.02 0.39
C VAL A 289 8.43 0.69 1.76
N PRO A 290 8.17 2.01 1.85
CA PRO A 290 8.03 2.71 3.14
C PRO A 290 7.03 2.07 4.11
N LYS A 291 6.00 1.39 3.60
CA LYS A 291 4.98 0.69 4.41
C LYS A 291 5.56 -0.44 5.27
N PHE A 292 6.69 -1.04 4.90
CA PHE A 292 7.38 -2.02 5.74
C PHE A 292 7.95 -1.36 7.01
N HIS A 293 8.45 -0.14 6.88
CA HIS A 293 8.89 0.64 8.04
C HIS A 293 7.70 1.04 8.92
N TYR A 294 6.57 1.46 8.33
CA TYR A 294 5.36 1.74 9.11
C TYR A 294 4.87 0.50 9.86
N LEU A 295 4.95 -0.69 9.23
CA LEU A 295 4.64 -1.93 9.92
C LEU A 295 5.58 -2.21 11.11
N ALA A 296 6.85 -1.81 11.05
CA ALA A 296 7.77 -1.96 12.18
C ALA A 296 7.36 -1.16 13.43
N HIS A 297 6.51 -0.14 13.28
CA HIS A 297 5.94 0.66 14.37
C HIS A 297 4.58 0.14 14.88
N PHE A 298 3.90 -0.75 14.14
CA PHE A 298 2.58 -1.28 14.54
C PHE A 298 2.57 -1.89 15.95
N PRO A 299 3.54 -2.75 16.34
CA PRO A 299 3.53 -3.38 17.66
C PRO A 299 3.56 -2.41 18.84
N GLU A 300 4.10 -1.20 18.63
CA GLU A 300 4.13 -0.17 19.66
C GLU A 300 2.77 0.51 19.82
N GLN A 301 2.14 0.89 18.72
CA GLN A 301 0.79 1.46 18.75
C GLN A 301 -0.23 0.44 19.29
N SER A 302 -0.04 -0.84 18.96
CA SER A 302 -0.93 -1.91 19.40
C SER A 302 -0.88 -2.21 20.90
N LYS A 303 0.05 -1.62 21.66
CA LYS A 303 0.08 -1.72 23.13
C LYS A 303 -1.08 -1.00 23.80
N PHE A 304 -1.59 0.04 23.16
CA PHE A 304 -2.62 0.91 23.73
C PHE A 304 -3.95 0.82 22.99
N LEU A 305 -3.93 0.45 21.70
CA LEU A 305 -5.14 0.33 20.90
C LEU A 305 -4.98 -0.77 19.86
N ALA A 306 -5.91 -1.72 19.83
CA ALA A 306 -5.89 -2.79 18.85
C ALA A 306 -5.99 -2.22 17.41
N PRO A 307 -5.15 -2.66 16.44
CA PRO A 307 -5.14 -2.11 15.07
C PRO A 307 -6.46 -2.22 14.30
N ARG A 308 -7.41 -3.03 14.80
CA ARG A 308 -8.77 -3.10 14.27
C ARG A 308 -9.62 -1.87 14.56
N VAL A 309 -9.27 -1.09 15.58
CA VAL A 309 -10.05 0.10 15.97
C VAL A 309 -9.71 1.28 15.06
N SER A 310 -8.46 1.36 14.58
CA SER A 310 -7.96 2.44 13.72
C SER A 310 -8.04 2.14 12.22
N TRP A 311 -8.60 0.99 11.80
CA TRP A 311 -8.68 0.66 10.37
C TRP A 311 -9.68 1.56 9.61
N THR A 312 -9.48 1.70 8.31
CA THR A 312 -10.22 2.67 7.49
C THR A 312 -11.18 2.02 6.49
N TYR A 313 -11.51 0.72 6.63
CA TYR A 313 -12.45 0.05 5.71
C TYR A 313 -13.82 0.74 5.67
N GLY A 314 -14.33 1.16 6.83
CA GLY A 314 -15.63 1.81 6.96
C GLY A 314 -15.62 3.20 6.33
N SER A 315 -14.60 4.00 6.63
CA SER A 315 -14.44 5.35 6.07
C SER A 315 -14.19 5.32 4.56
N GLU A 316 -13.39 4.39 4.04
CA GLU A 316 -13.18 4.24 2.59
C GLU A 316 -14.48 3.85 1.86
N SER A 317 -15.24 2.90 2.43
CA SER A 317 -16.55 2.53 1.87
C SER A 317 -17.54 3.70 1.88
N PHE A 318 -17.52 4.49 2.95
CA PHE A 318 -18.31 5.71 3.05
C PHE A 318 -17.89 6.75 2.01
N MET A 319 -16.59 7.01 1.85
CA MET A 319 -16.08 7.94 0.84
C MET A 319 -16.42 7.51 -0.58
N GLY A 320 -16.40 6.21 -0.88
CA GLY A 320 -16.90 5.69 -2.16
C GLY A 320 -18.39 5.99 -2.39
N THR A 321 -19.21 5.93 -1.34
CA THR A 321 -20.64 6.27 -1.39
C THR A 321 -20.84 7.77 -1.61
N VAL A 322 -20.09 8.61 -0.88
CA VAL A 322 -20.11 10.07 -1.02
C VAL A 322 -19.66 10.48 -2.42
N ALA A 323 -18.61 9.87 -2.97
CA ALA A 323 -18.13 10.12 -4.33
C ALA A 323 -19.18 9.75 -5.38
N ALA A 324 -19.82 8.58 -5.26
CA ALA A 324 -20.90 8.18 -6.17
C ALA A 324 -22.10 9.13 -6.11
N LEU A 325 -22.49 9.56 -4.91
CA LEU A 325 -23.56 10.55 -4.73
C LEU A 325 -23.18 11.91 -5.32
N CYS A 326 -21.94 12.35 -5.14
CA CYS A 326 -21.41 13.58 -5.72
C CYS A 326 -21.47 13.55 -7.25
N GLN A 327 -21.02 12.44 -7.86
CA GLN A 327 -21.12 12.22 -9.32
C GLN A 327 -22.58 12.31 -9.81
N ALA A 328 -23.53 11.73 -9.07
CA ALA A 328 -24.96 11.84 -9.37
C ALA A 328 -25.54 13.25 -9.18
N CYS A 329 -24.79 14.19 -8.60
CA CYS A 329 -25.18 15.59 -8.48
C CYS A 329 -24.60 16.47 -9.60
N LEU A 330 -23.59 16.02 -10.35
CA LEU A 330 -22.93 16.83 -11.38
C LEU A 330 -23.84 17.15 -12.57
N SER A 331 -24.80 16.28 -12.88
CA SER A 331 -25.70 16.48 -14.02
C SER A 331 -26.70 17.62 -13.77
N GLY A 332 -26.50 18.76 -14.44
CA GLY A 332 -27.40 19.91 -14.40
C GLY A 332 -27.28 20.80 -13.16
N THR A 333 -26.30 20.54 -12.28
CA THR A 333 -26.00 21.39 -11.11
C THR A 333 -24.75 22.22 -11.40
N PRO A 334 -24.78 23.55 -11.24
CA PRO A 334 -23.57 24.36 -11.38
C PRO A 334 -22.54 23.99 -10.30
N SER A 335 -21.25 24.08 -10.63
CA SER A 335 -20.14 23.59 -9.78
C SER A 335 -20.19 24.11 -8.34
N PHE A 336 -20.51 25.39 -8.14
CA PHE A 336 -20.62 26.00 -6.81
C PHE A 336 -21.78 25.47 -5.97
N ALA A 337 -22.80 24.85 -6.59
CA ALA A 337 -23.97 24.30 -5.90
C ALA A 337 -23.87 22.79 -5.63
N VAL A 338 -22.88 22.09 -6.20
CA VAL A 338 -22.73 20.63 -6.09
C VAL A 338 -22.64 20.18 -4.63
N SER A 339 -21.87 20.90 -3.80
CA SER A 339 -21.72 20.59 -2.37
C SER A 339 -23.04 20.68 -1.61
N LEU A 340 -23.84 21.72 -1.88
CA LEU A 340 -25.15 21.89 -1.26
C LEU A 340 -26.13 20.79 -1.68
N THR A 341 -26.19 20.48 -2.98
CA THR A 341 -27.05 19.40 -3.51
C THR A 341 -26.65 18.03 -2.96
N LEU A 342 -25.34 17.76 -2.89
CA LEU A 342 -24.79 16.55 -2.26
C LEU A 342 -25.25 16.42 -0.81
N MET A 343 -25.08 17.48 0.00
CA MET A 343 -25.49 17.48 1.41
C MET A 343 -27.01 17.28 1.57
N LEU A 344 -27.82 17.92 0.74
CA LEU A 344 -29.27 17.77 0.76
C LEU A 344 -29.67 16.32 0.44
N LYS A 345 -29.15 15.73 -0.64
CA LYS A 345 -29.46 14.35 -1.03
C LYS A 345 -28.97 13.34 0.01
N TYR A 346 -27.78 13.57 0.59
CA TYR A 346 -27.25 12.72 1.65
C TYR A 346 -28.17 12.76 2.88
N ARG A 347 -28.55 13.95 3.34
CA ARG A 347 -29.47 14.14 4.46
C ARG A 347 -30.82 13.48 4.21
N MET A 348 -31.39 13.64 3.02
CA MET A 348 -32.65 12.98 2.64
C MET A 348 -32.51 11.45 2.68
N GLY A 349 -31.46 10.89 2.08
CA GLY A 349 -31.19 9.46 2.11
C GLY A 349 -31.01 8.91 3.53
N SER A 350 -30.26 9.62 4.38
CA SER A 350 -30.12 9.28 5.80
C SER A 350 -31.46 9.33 6.54
N HIS A 351 -32.28 10.34 6.29
CA HIS A 351 -33.61 10.46 6.91
C HIS A 351 -34.51 9.27 6.54
N LEU A 352 -34.60 8.94 5.24
CA LEU A 352 -35.39 7.79 4.78
C LEU A 352 -34.94 6.48 5.43
N ARG A 353 -33.62 6.25 5.52
CA ARG A 353 -33.05 5.05 6.15
C ARG A 353 -33.34 4.99 7.66
N LEU A 354 -33.17 6.10 8.37
CA LEU A 354 -33.41 6.17 9.82
C LEU A 354 -34.90 6.02 10.17
N CYS A 355 -35.81 6.42 9.27
CA CYS A 355 -37.24 6.19 9.40
C CYS A 355 -37.69 4.78 8.94
N GLY A 356 -36.78 3.92 8.47
CA GLY A 356 -37.10 2.57 8.01
C GLY A 356 -37.89 2.52 6.70
N LEU A 357 -37.82 3.57 5.87
CA LEU A 357 -38.52 3.66 4.59
C LEU A 357 -37.74 3.04 3.42
N VAL A 358 -36.45 2.75 3.62
CA VAL A 358 -35.52 2.11 2.67
C VAL A 358 -34.51 1.21 3.35
#